data_AF-A0A4R2IU39-F1
#
_entry.id   AF-A0A4R2IU39-F1
#
_cell.length_a   1.000
_cell.length_b   1.000
_cell.length_c   1.000
_cell.angle_alpha   90.00
_cell.angle_beta   90.00
_cell.angle_gamma   90.00
#
_symmetry.space_group_name_H-M   'P 1'
#
loop_
_entity.id
_entity.type
_entity.pdbx_description
1 polymer ?
#
loop_
_entity_poly.entity_id
_entity_poly.type
_entity_poly.pdbx_seq_one_letter_code
_entity_poly.pdbx_strand_id
1 'polypeptide(L)'
;MIVAIDADSRDTAEADHLLYELLDAMDQPVVACTHMVSGGDLPHVAVSIMSAADLADDIRHRFNQHHVGLAITRPQASEPELAGPSHLVRGAYVAAVEAALGTAGRVVRWPGHEQARGILLAKELRIRCGIDHLEAVGGVPITDDTLVDTRDFLRPIRRDSRLVLQLQPAAGNLLIPFELQHQQKCCADH
;
A
#
# COMPACT_ATOMS: atom_id res chain seq x y z
N MET A 1 10.61 -3.94 -11.39
CA MET A 1 9.91 -5.24 -11.28
C MET A 1 8.70 -5.07 -10.37
N ILE A 2 7.64 -5.83 -10.60
CA ILE A 2 6.47 -5.94 -9.72
C ILE A 2 6.32 -7.40 -9.32
N VAL A 3 6.08 -7.64 -8.04
CA VAL A 3 5.66 -8.94 -7.53
C VAL A 3 4.36 -8.75 -6.77
N ALA A 4 3.33 -9.49 -7.17
CA ALA A 4 2.06 -9.48 -6.49
C ALA A 4 1.75 -10.88 -5.96
N ILE A 5 1.12 -10.90 -4.78
CA ILE A 5 0.86 -12.10 -4.01
C ILE A 5 -0.58 -12.02 -3.52
N ASP A 6 -1.29 -13.12 -3.65
CA ASP A 6 -2.61 -13.29 -3.09
C ASP A 6 -2.63 -14.53 -2.21
N ALA A 7 -2.92 -14.31 -0.93
CA ALA A 7 -3.01 -15.33 0.11
C ALA A 7 -4.44 -15.47 0.65
N ASP A 8 -5.44 -14.93 -0.06
CA ASP A 8 -6.84 -14.86 0.38
C ASP A 8 -7.00 -14.09 1.71
N SER A 9 -6.25 -13.00 1.88
CA SER A 9 -6.30 -12.20 3.10
C SER A 9 -7.69 -11.60 3.29
N ARG A 10 -8.32 -11.85 4.43
CA ARG A 10 -9.73 -11.51 4.67
C ARG A 10 -9.95 -10.02 4.83
N ASP A 11 -8.92 -9.32 5.28
CA ASP A 11 -8.94 -7.89 5.50
C ASP A 11 -7.56 -7.26 5.27
N THR A 12 -7.51 -5.93 5.41
CA THR A 12 -6.29 -5.16 5.22
C THR A 12 -5.24 -5.43 6.30
N ALA A 13 -5.64 -5.85 7.50
CA ALA A 13 -4.68 -6.13 8.58
C ALA A 13 -3.92 -7.43 8.32
N GLU A 14 -4.59 -8.47 7.83
CA GLU A 14 -3.93 -9.70 7.37
C GLU A 14 -2.99 -9.45 6.19
N ALA A 15 -3.43 -8.66 5.21
CA ALA A 15 -2.61 -8.30 4.08
C ALA A 15 -1.39 -7.44 4.48
N ASP A 16 -1.57 -6.50 5.41
CA ASP A 16 -0.46 -5.69 5.93
C ASP A 16 0.54 -6.58 6.68
N HIS A 17 0.08 -7.57 7.45
CA HIS A 17 0.97 -8.53 8.13
C HIS A 17 1.83 -9.31 7.14
N LEU A 18 1.22 -9.88 6.09
CA LEU A 18 1.93 -10.55 5.00
C LEU A 18 2.96 -9.62 4.34
N LEU A 19 2.58 -8.37 4.12
CA LEU A 19 3.44 -7.38 3.50
C LEU A 19 4.62 -7.00 4.40
N TYR A 20 4.44 -6.84 5.72
CA TYR A 20 5.55 -6.63 6.64
C TYR A 20 6.51 -7.82 6.69
N GLU A 21 6.00 -9.05 6.70
CA GLU A 21 6.84 -10.27 6.63
C GLU A 21 7.68 -10.31 5.34
N LEU A 22 7.12 -9.85 4.22
CA LEU A 22 7.85 -9.71 2.96
C LEU A 22 8.95 -8.66 3.06
N LEU A 23 8.61 -7.49 3.60
CA LEU A 23 9.49 -6.32 3.69
C LEU A 23 10.65 -6.51 4.67
N ASP A 24 10.47 -7.29 5.75
CA ASP A 24 11.52 -7.52 6.76
C ASP A 24 12.78 -8.18 6.17
N ALA A 25 12.69 -8.76 4.98
CA ALA A 25 13.81 -9.35 4.26
C ALA A 25 14.33 -8.47 3.11
N MET A 26 13.86 -7.23 2.99
CA MET A 26 14.18 -6.33 1.89
C MET A 26 14.96 -5.13 2.38
N ASP A 27 16.21 -5.01 1.97
CA ASP A 27 17.06 -3.86 2.30
C ASP A 27 16.97 -2.72 1.27
N GLN A 28 16.35 -2.98 0.12
CA GLN A 28 16.17 -2.00 -0.95
C GLN A 28 14.91 -1.14 -0.80
N PRO A 29 14.90 0.09 -1.32
CA PRO A 29 13.69 0.88 -1.43
C PRO A 29 12.65 0.18 -2.32
N VAL A 30 11.45 0.04 -1.79
CA VAL A 30 10.30 -0.51 -2.51
C VAL A 30 9.08 0.36 -2.32
N VAL A 31 8.10 0.19 -3.20
CA VAL A 31 6.74 0.65 -2.93
C VAL A 31 5.84 -0.56 -2.81
N ALA A 32 5.24 -0.73 -1.64
CA ALA A 32 4.44 -1.88 -1.28
C ALA A 32 3.00 -1.46 -0.98
N CYS A 33 2.04 -2.15 -1.60
CA CYS A 33 0.63 -1.80 -1.59
C CYS A 33 -0.25 -3.00 -1.24
N THR A 34 -1.42 -2.71 -0.66
CA THR A 34 -2.54 -3.65 -0.59
C THR A 34 -3.61 -3.29 -1.63
N HIS A 35 -4.27 -4.30 -2.16
CA HIS A 35 -5.20 -4.21 -3.29
C HIS A 35 -6.50 -4.93 -2.96
N MET A 36 -7.63 -4.27 -3.19
CA MET A 36 -8.93 -4.90 -2.98
C MET A 36 -9.28 -5.76 -4.18
N VAL A 37 -9.38 -7.07 -4.00
CA VAL A 37 -9.78 -7.98 -5.07
C VAL A 37 -11.28 -8.22 -4.96
N SER A 38 -12.01 -7.65 -5.93
CA SER A 38 -13.47 -7.82 -6.06
C SER A 38 -13.74 -8.59 -7.35
N GLY A 39 -14.31 -9.79 -7.27
CA GLY A 39 -14.59 -10.63 -8.45
C GLY A 39 -14.38 -12.14 -8.27
N GLY A 40 -13.99 -12.59 -7.08
CA GLY A 40 -14.05 -13.99 -6.65
C GLY A 40 -15.30 -14.28 -5.81
N ASP A 41 -15.32 -15.44 -5.14
CA ASP A 41 -16.45 -15.86 -4.29
C ASP A 41 -16.66 -14.90 -3.10
N LEU A 42 -15.57 -14.43 -2.49
CA LEU A 42 -15.57 -13.42 -1.43
C LEU A 42 -14.53 -12.32 -1.73
N PRO A 43 -14.84 -11.04 -1.44
CA PRO A 43 -13.85 -9.98 -1.45
C PRO A 43 -12.70 -10.28 -0.49
N HIS A 44 -11.46 -10.13 -0.95
CA HIS A 44 -10.24 -10.36 -0.17
C HIS A 44 -9.14 -9.39 -0.64
N VAL A 45 -8.05 -9.33 0.11
CA VAL A 45 -6.97 -8.36 -0.10
C VAL A 45 -5.69 -9.06 -0.57
N ALA A 46 -5.22 -8.67 -1.76
CA ALA A 46 -3.93 -9.06 -2.30
C ALA A 46 -2.87 -7.97 -2.05
N VAL A 47 -1.60 -8.32 -2.19
CA VAL A 47 -0.47 -7.40 -1.95
C VAL A 47 0.40 -7.29 -3.20
N SER A 48 1.07 -6.16 -3.36
CA SER A 48 2.10 -5.98 -4.39
C SER A 48 3.32 -5.25 -3.84
N ILE A 49 4.48 -5.55 -4.43
CA ILE A 49 5.76 -4.91 -4.16
C ILE A 49 6.37 -4.50 -5.50
N MET A 50 6.65 -3.21 -5.63
CA MET A 50 7.39 -2.65 -6.74
C MET A 50 8.81 -2.33 -6.29
N SER A 51 9.79 -2.91 -6.98
CA SER A 51 11.21 -2.78 -6.66
C SER A 51 12.05 -2.57 -7.92
N ALA A 52 13.17 -1.86 -7.78
CA ALA A 52 14.19 -1.79 -8.82
C ALA A 52 15.04 -3.08 -8.89
N ALA A 53 15.21 -3.78 -7.76
CA ALA A 53 15.88 -5.06 -7.70
C ALA A 53 15.00 -6.18 -8.29
N ASP A 54 15.62 -7.22 -8.84
CA ASP A 54 14.94 -8.49 -9.11
C ASP A 54 14.94 -9.32 -7.81
N LEU A 55 13.75 -9.61 -7.30
CA LEU A 55 13.49 -10.34 -6.05
C LEU A 55 12.67 -11.61 -6.32
N ALA A 56 12.52 -11.97 -7.59
CA ALA A 56 11.60 -13.03 -8.00
C ALA A 56 11.98 -14.38 -7.37
N ASP A 57 13.25 -14.73 -7.38
CA ASP A 57 13.72 -16.02 -6.87
C ASP A 57 13.61 -16.11 -5.34
N ASP A 58 13.94 -15.03 -4.63
CA ASP A 58 13.79 -14.97 -3.17
C ASP A 58 12.33 -15.12 -2.75
N ILE A 59 11.42 -14.44 -3.43
CA ILE A 59 9.98 -14.53 -3.17
C ILE A 59 9.46 -15.92 -3.56
N ARG A 60 9.82 -16.45 -4.72
CA ARG A 60 9.44 -17.82 -5.13
C ARG A 60 9.91 -18.86 -4.12
N HIS A 61 11.15 -18.72 -3.63
CA HIS A 61 11.70 -19.62 -2.64
C HIS A 61 10.92 -19.54 -1.33
N ARG A 62 10.58 -18.33 -0.86
CA ARG A 62 9.80 -18.12 0.36
C ARG A 62 8.40 -18.74 0.28
N PHE A 63 7.69 -18.58 -0.84
CA PHE A 63 6.31 -19.02 -0.96
C PHE A 63 6.14 -20.41 -1.58
N ASN A 64 7.21 -21.16 -1.83
CA ASN A 64 7.14 -22.47 -2.49
C ASN A 64 6.24 -23.49 -1.76
N GLN A 65 6.09 -23.35 -0.45
CA GLN A 65 5.29 -24.21 0.43
C GLN A 65 3.99 -23.56 0.90
N HIS A 66 3.72 -22.33 0.47
CA HIS A 66 2.56 -21.57 0.91
C HIS A 66 1.42 -21.69 -0.10
N HIS A 67 0.18 -21.65 0.39
CA HIS A 67 -1.01 -21.65 -0.46
C HIS A 67 -1.31 -20.23 -0.95
N VAL A 68 -0.50 -19.75 -1.91
CA VAL A 68 -0.62 -18.39 -2.46
C VAL A 68 -0.63 -18.40 -3.99
N GLY A 69 -1.27 -17.40 -4.57
CA GLY A 69 -1.13 -17.01 -5.96
C GLY A 69 0.00 -16.00 -6.11
N LEU A 70 0.81 -16.13 -7.16
CA LEU A 70 1.91 -15.24 -7.48
C LEU A 70 1.75 -14.70 -8.91
N ALA A 71 2.03 -13.42 -9.07
CA ALA A 71 2.19 -12.76 -10.37
C ALA A 71 3.47 -11.91 -10.36
N ILE A 72 4.43 -12.23 -11.21
CA ILE A 72 5.73 -11.56 -11.27
C ILE A 72 5.88 -10.88 -12.63
N THR A 73 5.96 -9.55 -12.64
CA THR A 73 6.17 -8.74 -13.85
C THR A 73 7.57 -8.15 -13.84
N ARG A 74 8.45 -8.66 -14.71
CA ARG A 74 9.77 -8.07 -14.95
C ARG A 74 9.66 -6.85 -15.86
N PRO A 75 10.63 -5.92 -15.82
CA PRO A 75 10.71 -4.85 -16.80
C PRO A 75 10.65 -5.42 -18.23
N GLN A 76 9.88 -4.78 -19.10
CA GLN A 76 9.71 -5.16 -20.53
C GLN A 76 9.00 -6.50 -20.78
N ALA A 77 8.57 -7.23 -19.75
CA ALA A 77 7.72 -8.41 -19.95
C ALA A 77 6.35 -7.98 -20.49
N SER A 78 5.84 -8.71 -21.49
CA SER A 78 4.50 -8.49 -22.05
C SER A 78 3.39 -9.01 -21.12
N GLU A 79 3.70 -10.00 -20.30
CA GLU A 79 2.79 -10.65 -19.37
C GLU A 79 3.52 -11.07 -18.08
N PRO A 80 2.82 -11.13 -16.94
CA PRO A 80 3.40 -11.64 -15.70
C PRO A 80 3.59 -13.16 -15.75
N GLU A 81 4.64 -13.63 -15.09
CA GLU A 81 4.80 -15.05 -14.76
C GLU A 81 3.87 -15.40 -13.59
N LEU A 82 3.07 -16.44 -13.78
CA LEU A 82 2.05 -16.86 -12.82
C LEU A 82 2.41 -18.18 -12.14
N ALA A 83 2.10 -18.31 -10.85
CA ALA A 83 2.26 -19.57 -10.10
C ALA A 83 1.25 -19.67 -8.96
N GLY A 84 0.86 -20.90 -8.60
CA GLY A 84 -0.06 -21.18 -7.49
C GLY A 84 -1.49 -21.55 -7.92
N PRO A 85 -2.43 -21.65 -6.95
CA PRO A 85 -3.82 -21.97 -7.21
C PRO A 85 -4.50 -20.93 -8.12
N SER A 86 -5.30 -21.39 -9.08
CA SER A 86 -5.89 -20.53 -10.12
C SER A 86 -6.75 -19.37 -9.59
N HIS A 87 -7.47 -19.59 -8.49
CA HIS A 87 -8.30 -18.55 -7.88
C HIS A 87 -7.46 -17.44 -7.23
N LEU A 88 -6.34 -17.78 -6.59
CA LEU A 88 -5.41 -16.81 -6.01
C LEU A 88 -4.55 -16.13 -7.06
N VAL A 89 -4.15 -16.85 -8.12
CA VAL A 89 -3.42 -16.27 -9.25
C VAL A 89 -4.20 -15.11 -9.88
N ARG A 90 -5.55 -15.19 -9.88
CA ARG A 90 -6.39 -14.10 -10.36
C ARG A 90 -6.24 -12.85 -9.50
N GLY A 91 -6.29 -12.95 -8.17
CA GLY A 91 -6.13 -11.78 -7.30
C GLY A 91 -4.71 -11.21 -7.35
N ALA A 92 -3.69 -12.08 -7.42
CA ALA A 92 -2.31 -11.64 -7.63
C ALA A 92 -2.14 -10.90 -8.97
N TYR A 93 -2.77 -11.39 -10.05
CA TYR A 93 -2.76 -10.71 -11.35
C TYR A 93 -3.42 -9.32 -11.29
N VAL A 94 -4.59 -9.21 -10.64
CA VAL A 94 -5.27 -7.91 -10.45
C VAL A 94 -4.36 -6.93 -9.71
N ALA A 95 -3.77 -7.34 -8.59
CA ALA A 95 -2.84 -6.51 -7.84
C ALA A 95 -1.60 -6.10 -8.67
N ALA A 96 -1.04 -7.01 -9.48
CA ALA A 96 0.08 -6.68 -10.36
C ALA A 96 -0.28 -5.63 -11.42
N VAL A 97 -1.47 -5.73 -12.02
CA VAL A 97 -1.97 -4.77 -13.02
C VAL A 97 -2.22 -3.40 -12.38
N GLU A 98 -2.90 -3.35 -11.23
CA GLU A 98 -3.13 -2.10 -10.52
C GLU A 98 -1.82 -1.43 -10.08
N ALA A 99 -0.86 -2.21 -9.60
CA ALA A 99 0.46 -1.72 -9.25
C ALA A 99 1.20 -1.15 -10.47
N ALA A 100 1.11 -1.82 -11.63
CA ALA A 100 1.75 -1.37 -12.87
C ALA A 100 1.14 -0.07 -13.40
N LEU A 101 -0.19 0.06 -13.34
CA LEU A 101 -0.90 1.25 -13.79
C LEU A 101 -0.81 2.41 -12.79
N GLY A 102 -0.53 2.12 -11.52
CA GLY A 102 -0.47 3.12 -10.46
C GLY A 102 -1.82 3.81 -10.19
N THR A 103 -2.92 3.14 -10.55
CA THR A 103 -4.29 3.66 -10.52
C THR A 103 -5.01 3.38 -9.20
N ALA A 104 -4.52 2.40 -8.44
CA ALA A 104 -5.14 1.96 -7.19
C ALA A 104 -4.10 1.35 -6.23
N GLY A 105 -4.56 1.06 -5.01
CA GLY A 105 -3.79 0.44 -3.95
C GLY A 105 -3.54 1.37 -2.77
N ARG A 106 -3.61 0.80 -1.56
CA ARG A 106 -3.25 1.49 -0.31
C ARG A 106 -1.81 1.19 0.00
N VAL A 107 -1.00 2.22 0.12
CA VAL A 107 0.46 2.07 0.27
C VAL A 107 0.79 1.86 1.74
N VAL A 108 1.60 0.85 2.00
CA VAL A 108 2.09 0.49 3.34
C VAL A 108 3.55 0.92 3.49
N ARG A 109 4.34 0.78 2.42
CA ARG A 109 5.74 1.23 2.41
C ARG A 109 6.12 1.91 1.11
N TRP A 110 6.94 2.95 1.22
CA TRP A 110 7.52 3.70 0.10
C TRP A 110 8.83 4.38 0.52
N PRO A 111 9.64 4.87 -0.44
CA PRO A 111 10.82 5.68 -0.14
C PRO A 111 10.46 6.97 0.60
N GLY A 112 11.11 7.25 1.74
CA GLY A 112 10.83 8.43 2.57
C GLY A 112 9.84 8.19 3.71
N HIS A 113 9.15 7.03 3.76
CA HIS A 113 8.19 6.70 4.81
C HIS A 113 8.78 6.78 6.22
N GLU A 114 10.06 6.43 6.40
CA GLU A 114 10.74 6.50 7.70
C GLU A 114 10.83 7.91 8.30
N GLN A 115 10.71 8.94 7.46
CA GLN A 115 10.75 10.35 7.87
C GLN A 115 9.36 10.89 8.23
N ALA A 116 8.28 10.14 7.97
CA ALA A 116 6.90 10.58 8.09
C ALA A 116 6.34 10.41 9.52
N ARG A 117 7.07 10.89 10.52
CA ARG A 117 6.79 10.69 11.95
C ARG A 117 6.61 12.00 12.71
N GLY A 118 5.74 11.98 13.72
CA GLY A 118 5.39 13.13 14.55
C GLY A 118 4.57 14.22 13.84
N ILE A 119 4.70 15.45 14.31
CA ILE A 119 4.02 16.61 13.72
C ILE A 119 4.95 17.26 12.70
N LEU A 120 4.50 17.33 11.45
CA LEU A 120 5.26 17.84 10.31
C LEU A 120 4.49 18.94 9.58
N LEU A 121 5.21 19.83 8.91
CA LEU A 121 4.60 20.75 7.95
C LEU A 121 4.23 19.99 6.67
N ALA A 122 3.16 20.42 6.01
CA ALA A 122 2.74 19.88 4.71
C ALA A 122 3.87 19.89 3.67
N LYS A 123 4.74 20.90 3.68
CA LYS A 123 5.93 20.94 2.80
C LYS A 123 6.95 19.83 3.10
N GLU A 124 7.10 19.43 4.36
CA GLU A 124 8.01 18.36 4.75
C GLU A 124 7.50 16.99 4.32
N LEU A 125 6.19 16.75 4.39
CA LEU A 125 5.57 15.54 3.85
C LEU A 125 5.87 15.38 2.35
N ARG A 126 5.86 16.50 1.59
CA ARG A 126 6.14 16.49 0.16
C ARG A 126 7.61 16.32 -0.19
N ILE A 127 8.48 17.08 0.46
CA ILE A 127 9.91 17.15 0.10
C ILE A 127 10.69 15.97 0.67
N ARG A 128 10.33 15.50 1.87
CA ARG A 128 11.14 14.54 2.64
C ARG A 128 10.49 13.18 2.77
N CYS A 129 9.16 13.13 2.85
CA CYS A 129 8.44 11.91 3.15
C CYS A 129 7.90 11.18 1.91
N GLY A 130 8.18 11.69 0.70
CA GLY A 130 7.76 11.05 -0.55
C GLY A 130 6.26 11.15 -0.86
N ILE A 131 5.52 12.07 -0.24
CA ILE A 131 4.10 12.27 -0.51
C ILE A 131 3.90 13.29 -1.65
N ASP A 132 3.30 12.87 -2.76
CA ASP A 132 3.15 13.74 -3.93
C ASP A 132 2.01 14.76 -3.79
N HIS A 133 0.96 14.41 -3.04
CA HIS A 133 -0.21 15.25 -2.88
C HIS A 133 -0.89 15.05 -1.51
N LEU A 134 -1.45 16.13 -0.98
CA LEU A 134 -2.21 16.13 0.27
C LEU A 134 -3.64 16.58 -0.04
N GLU A 135 -4.62 15.80 0.40
CA GLU A 135 -6.05 16.10 0.26
C GLU A 135 -6.70 16.14 1.64
N ALA A 136 -7.33 17.24 2.02
CA ALA A 136 -8.13 17.29 3.24
C ALA A 136 -9.61 17.01 2.94
N VAL A 137 -10.23 16.15 3.76
CA VAL A 137 -11.68 15.94 3.77
C VAL A 137 -12.39 17.26 4.04
N GLY A 138 -13.46 17.53 3.29
CA GLY A 138 -14.21 18.78 3.39
C GLY A 138 -13.60 19.96 2.62
N GLY A 139 -12.54 19.73 1.82
CA GLY A 139 -11.96 20.75 0.94
C GLY A 139 -11.17 21.84 1.68
N VAL A 140 -10.71 21.54 2.91
CA VAL A 140 -9.88 22.46 3.69
C VAL A 140 -8.58 22.75 2.93
N PRO A 141 -8.23 24.01 2.66
CA PRO A 141 -6.97 24.34 1.98
C PRO A 141 -5.75 23.88 2.79
N ILE A 142 -4.79 23.25 2.12
CA ILE A 142 -3.52 22.83 2.71
C ILE A 142 -2.42 23.71 2.13
N THR A 143 -1.87 24.60 2.95
CA THR A 143 -0.68 25.39 2.60
C THR A 143 0.57 24.66 3.06
N ASP A 144 1.74 25.13 2.63
CA ASP A 144 3.03 24.54 3.01
C ASP A 144 3.31 24.59 4.52
N ASP A 145 2.68 25.52 5.23
CA ASP A 145 2.83 25.69 6.68
C ASP A 145 1.70 25.02 7.48
N THR A 146 0.77 24.31 6.83
CA THR A 146 -0.23 23.50 7.52
C THR A 146 0.46 22.38 8.31
N LEU A 147 0.13 22.27 9.59
CA LEU A 147 0.64 21.22 10.48
C LEU A 147 -0.17 19.94 10.34
N VAL A 148 0.54 18.82 10.21
CA VAL A 148 -0.02 17.48 10.12
C VAL A 148 0.60 16.61 11.22
N ASP A 149 -0.22 16.14 12.14
CA ASP A 149 0.16 15.09 13.09
C ASP A 149 0.02 13.74 12.38
N THR A 150 1.14 13.12 12.00
CA THR A 150 1.12 11.85 11.26
C THR A 150 0.67 10.67 12.11
N ARG A 151 0.63 10.83 13.44
CA ARG A 151 0.36 9.75 14.40
C ARG A 151 1.24 8.51 14.19
N ASP A 152 2.41 8.73 13.58
CA ASP A 152 3.36 7.70 13.21
C ASP A 152 2.81 6.58 12.31
N PHE A 153 1.68 6.83 11.65
CA PHE A 153 0.99 5.89 10.76
C PHE A 153 0.33 6.62 9.59
N LEU A 154 0.79 6.34 8.37
CA LEU A 154 0.26 6.90 7.15
C LEU A 154 -0.12 5.79 6.17
N ARG A 155 -1.30 5.91 5.55
CA ARG A 155 -1.80 5.02 4.50
C ARG A 155 -2.23 5.83 3.26
N PRO A 156 -1.27 6.37 2.49
CA PRO A 156 -1.61 7.07 1.26
C PRO A 156 -2.16 6.10 0.22
N ILE A 157 -2.82 6.66 -0.79
CA ILE A 157 -3.37 5.94 -1.93
C ILE A 157 -2.49 6.20 -3.14
N ARG A 158 -2.24 5.17 -3.97
CA ARG A 158 -1.74 5.40 -5.32
C ARG A 158 -2.88 5.86 -6.23
N ARG A 159 -2.72 7.04 -6.81
CA ARG A 159 -3.64 7.60 -7.82
C ARG A 159 -2.83 8.30 -8.89
N ASP A 160 -3.03 7.91 -10.14
CA ASP A 160 -2.33 8.48 -11.30
C ASP A 160 -0.80 8.51 -11.11
N SER A 161 -0.23 7.41 -10.61
CA SER A 161 1.20 7.28 -10.27
C SER A 161 1.71 8.21 -9.16
N ARG A 162 0.82 8.89 -8.42
CA ARG A 162 1.14 9.76 -7.27
C ARG A 162 0.73 9.12 -5.95
N LEU A 163 1.49 9.39 -4.89
CA LEU A 163 1.13 9.11 -3.51
C LEU A 163 0.29 10.25 -2.94
N VAL A 164 -1.01 10.00 -2.81
CA VAL A 164 -1.98 10.94 -2.28
C VAL A 164 -2.30 10.59 -0.84
N LEU A 165 -1.95 11.47 0.10
CA LEU A 165 -2.31 11.32 1.50
C LEU A 165 -3.60 12.07 1.81
N GLN A 166 -4.60 11.33 2.28
CA GLN A 166 -5.86 11.89 2.74
C GLN A 166 -5.78 12.25 4.22
N LEU A 167 -6.23 13.46 4.53
CA LEU A 167 -6.17 14.07 5.85
C LEU A 167 -7.56 14.53 6.30
N GLN A 168 -7.76 14.69 7.59
CA GLN A 168 -8.97 15.24 8.18
C GLN A 168 -8.63 16.26 9.29
N PRO A 169 -9.49 17.27 9.53
CA PRO A 169 -9.28 18.20 10.63
C PRO A 169 -9.26 17.53 12.01
N ALA A 170 -8.41 18.05 12.89
CA ALA A 170 -8.33 17.68 14.30
C ALA A 170 -8.23 18.94 15.18
N ALA A 171 -8.35 18.73 16.50
CA ALA A 171 -8.18 19.82 17.46
C ALA A 171 -6.79 20.48 17.35
N GLY A 172 -6.71 21.76 17.72
CA GLY A 172 -5.43 22.49 17.74
C GLY A 172 -4.95 22.98 16.37
N ASN A 173 -5.85 23.15 15.40
CA ASN A 173 -5.52 23.57 14.03
C ASN A 173 -4.54 22.60 13.33
N LEU A 174 -4.68 21.31 13.64
CA LEU A 174 -3.92 20.22 13.06
C LEU A 174 -4.76 19.47 12.03
N LEU A 175 -4.09 18.88 11.05
CA LEU A 175 -4.64 17.79 10.27
C LEU A 175 -4.05 16.46 10.76
N ILE A 176 -4.83 15.39 10.65
CA ILE A 176 -4.41 14.01 10.94
C ILE A 176 -4.73 13.12 9.75
N PRO A 177 -4.08 11.95 9.60
CA PRO A 177 -4.46 10.95 8.62
C PRO A 177 -5.94 10.59 8.70
N PHE A 178 -6.55 10.42 7.52
CA PHE A 178 -7.93 9.95 7.44
C PHE A 178 -8.07 8.51 7.97
N GLU A 179 -7.13 7.64 7.60
CA GLU A 179 -7.04 6.28 8.14
C GLU A 179 -6.24 6.27 9.44
N LEU A 180 -6.72 5.54 10.45
CA LEU A 180 -6.05 5.38 11.73
C LEU A 180 -5.53 3.95 11.86
N GLN A 181 -4.32 3.78 12.41
CA GLN A 181 -3.69 2.46 12.60
C GLN A 181 -4.62 1.47 13.31
N HIS A 182 -5.26 1.96 14.38
CA HIS A 182 -6.25 1.21 15.13
C HIS A 182 -7.58 1.93 14.96
N GLN A 183 -8.33 1.59 13.92
CA GLN A 183 -9.72 1.97 13.86
C GLN A 183 -10.46 1.26 15.00
N GLN A 184 -10.96 2.03 15.96
CA GLN A 184 -11.99 1.51 16.85
C GLN A 184 -13.13 1.09 15.92
N LYS A 185 -13.49 -0.21 15.93
CA LYS A 185 -14.65 -0.68 15.21
C LYS A 185 -15.84 0.15 15.70
N CYS A 186 -16.33 1.05 14.86
CA CYS A 186 -17.61 1.67 15.11
C CYS A 186 -18.61 0.50 15.19
N CYS A 187 -19.08 0.24 16.40
CA CYS A 187 -20.13 -0.71 16.67
C CYS A 187 -21.38 -0.15 16.00
N ALA A 188 -21.60 -0.50 14.74
CA ALA A 188 -22.90 -0.34 14.10
C ALA A 188 -23.71 -1.62 14.39
N ASP A 189 -24.06 -1.80 15.67
CA ASP A 189 -25.23 -2.60 16.04
C ASP A 189 -26.43 -1.64 16.01
N HIS A 190 -27.04 -1.49 14.84
CA HIS A 190 -28.34 -0.84 14.66
C HIS A 190 -29.23 -1.70 13.78
#